data_AF-A0A7W0GMD4-F1
#
_entry.id   AF-A0A7W0GMD4-F1
#
_cell.length_a   1.000
_cell.length_b   1.000
_cell.length_c   1.000
_cell.angle_alpha   90.00
_cell.angle_beta   90.00
_cell.angle_gamma   90.00
#
_symmetry.space_group_name_H-M   'P 1'
#
loop_
_entity.id
_entity.type
_entity.pdbx_description
1 polymer ?
#
loop_
_entity_poly.entity_id
_entity_poly.type
_entity_poly.pdbx_seq_one_letter_code
_entity_poly.pdbx_strand_id
1 'polypeptide(L)'
;FLTAEKFSAAEAFRIGLVHDITPPEELDGKVNEILGALMLTSHSAVAEAKRLVRDLTAKPIDDRMVADTAQRIADIRISADGREGVRSFLDKRKPQWVVDYEALTAADEE
;
A
#
# COMPACT_ATOMS: atom_id res chain seq x y z
N PHE A 1 -2.07 28.77 -2.80
CA PHE A 1 -1.10 29.56 -2.01
C PHE A 1 -1.48 31.04 -1.90
N LEU A 2 -1.87 31.69 -2.99
CA LEU A 2 -2.14 33.14 -3.02
C LEU A 2 -3.14 33.67 -1.97
N THR A 3 -4.17 32.91 -1.60
CA THR A 3 -5.24 33.39 -0.68
C THR A 3 -5.17 32.83 0.74
N ALA A 4 -4.43 31.73 0.97
CA ALA A 4 -4.41 30.99 2.23
C ALA A 4 -5.81 30.64 2.81
N GLU A 5 -6.81 30.51 1.95
CA GLU A 5 -8.19 30.22 2.38
C GLU A 5 -8.30 28.83 3.01
N LYS A 6 -9.06 28.75 4.11
CA LYS A 6 -9.37 27.49 4.79
C LYS A 6 -10.58 26.83 4.15
N PHE A 7 -10.55 25.52 4.04
CA PHE A 7 -11.67 24.72 3.55
C PHE A 7 -11.94 23.55 4.51
N SER A 8 -13.11 22.94 4.38
CA SER A 8 -13.56 21.85 5.24
C SER A 8 -12.96 20.51 4.84
N ALA A 9 -13.02 19.51 5.73
CA ALA A 9 -12.66 18.13 5.40
C ALA A 9 -13.51 17.57 4.24
N ALA A 10 -14.79 17.95 4.17
CA ALA A 10 -15.68 17.58 3.06
C ALA A 10 -15.15 18.09 1.71
N GLU A 11 -14.66 19.33 1.68
CA GLU A 11 -14.06 19.89 0.48
C GLU A 11 -12.72 19.21 0.15
N ALA A 12 -11.89 18.94 1.17
CA ALA A 12 -10.63 18.20 1.01
C ALA A 12 -10.85 16.84 0.35
N PHE A 13 -11.88 16.11 0.76
CA PHE A 13 -12.24 14.82 0.18
C PHE A 13 -12.75 14.97 -1.25
N ARG A 14 -13.67 15.92 -1.49
CA ARG A 14 -14.24 16.17 -2.82
C ARG A 14 -13.18 16.45 -3.89
N ILE A 15 -12.11 17.15 -3.54
CA ILE A 15 -11.00 17.47 -4.46
C ILE A 15 -9.91 16.40 -4.50
N GLY A 16 -10.03 15.32 -3.73
CA GLY A 16 -9.07 14.21 -3.70
C GLY A 16 -7.81 14.46 -2.88
N LEU A 17 -7.81 15.43 -1.96
CA LEU A 17 -6.69 15.68 -1.05
C LEU A 17 -6.62 14.62 0.08
N VAL A 18 -7.77 14.19 0.59
CA VAL A 18 -7.87 13.10 1.57
C VAL A 18 -8.70 11.96 0.99
N HIS A 19 -8.42 10.74 1.45
CA HIS A 19 -9.02 9.51 0.90
C HIS A 19 -10.28 9.07 1.64
N ASP A 20 -10.54 9.58 2.85
CA ASP A 20 -11.71 9.23 3.67
C ASP A 20 -12.02 10.34 4.68
N ILE A 21 -13.23 10.34 5.25
CA ILE A 21 -13.67 11.23 6.34
C ILE A 21 -14.42 10.39 7.38
N THR A 22 -14.11 10.62 8.65
CA THR A 22 -14.75 9.93 9.78
C THR A 22 -14.98 10.89 10.94
N PRO A 23 -15.93 10.61 11.86
CA PRO A 23 -16.02 11.34 13.13
C PRO A 23 -14.71 11.23 13.92
N PRO A 24 -14.32 12.27 14.71
CA PRO A 24 -13.05 12.27 15.45
C PRO A 24 -12.85 11.06 16.35
N GLU A 25 -13.92 10.59 17.00
CA GLU A 25 -13.93 9.42 17.88
C GLU A 25 -13.67 8.09 17.16
N GLU A 26 -13.84 8.04 15.84
CA GLU A 26 -13.61 6.87 15.00
C GLU A 26 -12.25 6.92 14.26
N LEU A 27 -11.48 8.00 14.42
CA LEU A 27 -10.24 8.24 13.68
C LEU A 27 -9.24 7.10 13.85
N ASP A 28 -8.98 6.67 15.08
CA ASP A 28 -8.02 5.60 15.36
C ASP A 28 -8.50 4.27 14.77
N GLY A 29 -9.81 4.00 14.81
CA GLY A 29 -10.42 2.82 14.19
C GLY A 29 -10.20 2.80 12.68
N LYS A 30 -10.44 3.93 12.00
CA LYS A 30 -10.24 4.07 10.56
C LYS A 30 -8.76 3.93 10.18
N VAL A 31 -7.86 4.53 10.95
CA VAL A 31 -6.41 4.40 10.74
C VAL A 31 -5.98 2.93 10.89
N ASN A 32 -6.43 2.25 11.94
CA ASN A 32 -6.10 0.85 12.18
C ASN A 32 -6.66 -0.10 11.11
N GLU A 33 -7.84 0.19 10.55
CA GLU A 33 -8.38 -0.56 9.40
C GLU A 33 -7.42 -0.51 8.20
N ILE A 34 -6.95 0.69 7.84
CA ILE A 34 -6.03 0.90 6.72
C ILE A 34 -4.67 0.24 7.00
N LEU A 35 -4.14 0.41 8.22
CA LEU A 35 -2.88 -0.21 8.63
C LEU A 35 -2.99 -1.74 8.61
N GLY A 36 -4.10 -2.30 9.11
CA GLY A 36 -4.36 -3.74 9.09
C GLY A 36 -4.33 -4.29 7.67
N ALA A 37 -4.96 -3.61 6.70
CA ALA A 37 -4.90 -4.01 5.30
C ALA A 37 -3.46 -3.94 4.74
N LEU A 38 -2.67 -2.93 5.10
CA LEU A 38 -1.28 -2.79 4.67
C LEU A 38 -0.36 -3.85 5.27
N MET A 39 -0.55 -4.23 6.54
CA MET A 39 0.27 -5.26 7.20
C MET A 39 0.07 -6.66 6.62
N LEU A 40 -1.04 -6.89 5.90
CA LEU A 40 -1.25 -8.14 5.15
C LEU A 40 -0.42 -8.24 3.86
N THR A 41 0.22 -7.16 3.44
CA THR A 41 0.96 -7.08 2.17
C THR A 41 2.46 -7.27 2.36
N SER A 42 3.15 -7.70 1.30
CA SER A 42 4.61 -7.72 1.29
C SER A 42 5.16 -6.28 1.29
N HIS A 43 6.05 -6.00 2.25
CA HIS A 43 6.70 -4.69 2.36
C HIS A 43 7.51 -4.36 1.10
N SER A 44 8.23 -5.34 0.53
CA SER A 44 9.00 -5.15 -0.69
C SER A 44 8.10 -4.86 -1.89
N ALA A 45 7.01 -5.60 -2.05
CA ALA A 45 6.05 -5.38 -3.13
C ALA A 45 5.38 -4.00 -3.05
N VAL A 46 4.98 -3.55 -1.86
CA VAL A 46 4.38 -2.22 -1.67
C VAL A 46 5.38 -1.10 -1.95
N ALA A 47 6.63 -1.25 -1.52
CA ALA A 47 7.67 -0.26 -1.80
C ALA A 47 7.88 -0.06 -3.31
N GLU A 48 7.90 -1.17 -4.06
CA GLU A 48 8.10 -1.18 -5.50
C GLU A 48 6.88 -0.66 -6.25
N ALA A 49 5.66 -1.01 -5.82
CA ALA A 49 4.43 -0.42 -6.34
C ALA A 49 4.41 1.11 -6.13
N LYS A 50 4.77 1.60 -4.94
CA LYS A 50 4.87 3.04 -4.67
C LYS A 50 5.94 3.72 -5.53
N ARG A 51 7.07 3.06 -5.78
CA ARG A 51 8.12 3.57 -6.68
C ARG A 51 7.61 3.64 -8.12
N LEU A 52 6.93 2.60 -8.60
CA LEU A 52 6.35 2.56 -9.93
C LEU A 52 5.38 3.73 -10.17
N VAL A 53 4.47 3.99 -9.23
CA VAL A 53 3.54 5.13 -9.33
C VAL A 53 4.31 6.46 -9.44
N ARG A 54 5.29 6.70 -8.57
CA ARG A 54 6.12 7.93 -8.61
C ARG A 54 6.91 8.06 -9.91
N ASP A 55 7.52 6.97 -10.36
CA ASP A 55 8.38 7.00 -11.54
C ASP A 55 7.59 7.22 -12.82
N LEU A 56 6.31 6.84 -12.89
CA LEU A 56 5.53 6.85 -14.13
C LEU A 56 4.48 7.96 -14.20
N THR A 57 4.16 8.60 -13.08
CA THR A 57 3.19 9.70 -13.04
C THR A 57 3.58 10.79 -14.04
N ALA A 58 2.59 11.24 -14.84
CA ALA A 58 2.73 12.27 -15.86
C ALA A 58 3.74 11.97 -16.99
N LYS A 59 4.13 10.70 -17.19
CA LYS A 59 4.93 10.27 -18.35
C LYS A 59 4.02 9.75 -19.49
N PRO A 60 4.45 9.85 -20.76
CA PRO A 60 3.70 9.31 -21.87
C PRO A 60 3.65 7.78 -21.79
N ILE A 61 2.50 7.20 -22.14
CA ILE A 61 2.35 5.76 -22.31
C ILE A 61 2.89 5.40 -23.68
N ASP A 62 4.17 4.99 -23.72
CA ASP A 62 4.88 4.53 -24.92
C ASP A 62 5.34 3.07 -24.76
N ASP A 63 5.80 2.45 -25.86
CA ASP A 63 6.25 1.05 -25.84
C ASP A 63 7.40 0.81 -24.84
N ARG A 64 8.21 1.84 -24.60
CA ARG A 64 9.30 1.79 -23.63
C ARG A 64 8.76 1.72 -22.19
N MET A 65 7.75 2.52 -21.84
CA MET A 65 7.08 2.45 -20.54
C MET A 65 6.41 1.09 -20.34
N VAL A 66 5.76 0.57 -21.39
CA VAL A 66 5.12 -0.76 -21.33
C VAL A 66 6.17 -1.85 -21.09
N ALA A 67 7.29 -1.81 -21.80
CA ALA A 67 8.38 -2.77 -21.60
C ALA A 67 9.01 -2.68 -20.20
N ASP A 68 9.29 -1.46 -19.71
CA ASP A 68 9.86 -1.22 -18.37
C ASP A 68 8.91 -1.69 -17.26
N THR A 69 7.62 -1.35 -17.34
CA THR A 69 6.62 -1.79 -16.36
C THR A 69 6.46 -3.31 -16.33
N ALA A 70 6.42 -3.96 -17.50
CA ALA A 70 6.33 -5.41 -17.59
C ALA A 70 7.54 -6.09 -16.93
N GLN A 71 8.75 -5.59 -17.18
CA GLN A 71 9.98 -6.13 -16.58
C GLN A 71 9.97 -5.98 -15.05
N ARG A 72 9.67 -4.77 -14.54
CA ARG A 72 9.63 -4.51 -13.08
C ARG A 72 8.60 -5.41 -12.38
N ILE A 73 7.43 -5.61 -12.98
CA ILE A 73 6.40 -6.50 -12.43
C ILE A 73 6.89 -7.95 -12.43
N ALA A 74 7.56 -8.40 -13.50
CA ALA A 74 8.14 -9.73 -13.57
C ALA A 74 9.19 -9.95 -12.48
N ASP A 75 10.08 -8.99 -12.26
CA ASP A 75 11.14 -9.04 -11.25
C ASP A 75 10.59 -9.20 -9.83
N ILE A 76 9.56 -8.42 -9.48
CA ILE A 76 8.90 -8.54 -8.17
C ILE A 76 8.16 -9.87 -8.04
N ARG A 77 7.56 -10.38 -9.12
CA ARG A 77 6.84 -11.65 -9.08
C ARG A 77 7.76 -12.84 -8.84
N ILE A 78 9.00 -12.79 -9.33
CA ILE A 78 9.99 -13.85 -9.10
C ILE A 78 10.82 -13.64 -7.83
N SER A 79 10.62 -12.55 -7.08
CA SER A 79 11.32 -12.28 -5.83
C SER A 79 11.00 -13.30 -4.72
N ALA A 80 11.69 -13.22 -3.58
CA ALA A 80 11.40 -14.06 -2.42
C ALA A 80 9.94 -13.87 -1.94
N ASP A 81 9.53 -12.63 -1.70
CA ASP A 81 8.16 -12.30 -1.27
C ASP A 81 7.13 -12.65 -2.35
N GLY A 82 7.45 -12.42 -3.63
CA GLY A 82 6.56 -12.78 -4.75
C GLY A 82 6.27 -14.27 -4.79
N ARG A 83 7.30 -15.12 -4.63
CA ARG A 83 7.15 -16.57 -4.57
C ARG A 83 6.44 -17.03 -3.31
N GLU A 84 6.75 -16.44 -2.16
CA GLU A 84 6.12 -16.76 -0.90
C GLU A 84 4.62 -16.43 -0.92
N GLY A 85 4.23 -15.26 -1.43
CA GLY A 85 2.82 -14.87 -1.53
C GLY A 85 2.00 -15.78 -2.45
N VAL A 86 2.57 -16.17 -3.59
CA VAL A 86 1.92 -17.15 -4.49
C VAL A 86 1.80 -18.50 -3.80
N ARG A 87 2.86 -18.96 -3.13
CA ARG A 87 2.87 -20.25 -2.44
C ARG A 87 1.87 -20.26 -1.28
N SER A 88 1.88 -19.24 -0.43
CA SER A 88 0.98 -19.15 0.72
C SER A 88 -0.49 -19.15 0.30
N PHE A 89 -0.82 -18.47 -0.80
CA PHE A 89 -2.15 -18.48 -1.39
C PHE A 89 -2.56 -19.89 -1.84
N LEU A 90 -1.70 -20.58 -2.59
CA LEU A 90 -1.96 -21.95 -3.06
C LEU A 90 -2.08 -22.95 -1.91
N ASP A 91 -1.25 -22.79 -0.88
CA ASP A 91 -1.22 -23.61 0.33
C ASP A 91 -2.35 -23.25 1.32
N LYS A 92 -3.15 -22.21 1.05
CA LYS A 92 -4.21 -21.68 1.93
C LYS A 92 -3.72 -21.34 3.34
N ARG A 93 -2.52 -20.78 3.43
CA ARG A 93 -1.91 -20.33 4.69
C ARG A 93 -1.57 -18.84 4.61
N LYS A 94 -1.32 -18.24 5.77
CA LYS A 94 -0.75 -16.90 5.84
C LYS A 94 0.68 -16.90 5.25
N PRO A 95 1.06 -15.85 4.51
CA PRO A 95 2.44 -15.67 4.10
C PRO A 95 3.33 -15.37 5.32
N GLN A 96 4.62 -15.68 5.22
CA GLN A 96 5.55 -15.58 6.34
C GLN A 96 5.59 -14.18 6.99
N TRP A 97 5.54 -13.11 6.20
CA TRP A 97 5.57 -11.73 6.73
C TRP A 97 4.39 -11.39 7.66
N VAL A 98 3.22 -12.03 7.47
CA VAL A 98 2.08 -11.85 8.38
C VAL A 98 2.32 -12.62 9.68
N VAL A 99 2.88 -13.83 9.60
CA VAL A 99 3.20 -14.64 10.78
C VAL A 99 4.25 -13.94 11.65
N ASP A 100 5.28 -13.40 11.02
CA ASP A 100 6.35 -12.66 11.72
C ASP A 100 5.80 -11.41 12.41
N TYR A 101 4.91 -10.67 11.74
CA TYR A 101 4.25 -9.50 12.31
C TYR A 101 3.38 -9.87 13.52
N GLU A 102 2.54 -10.90 13.41
CA GLU A 102 1.68 -11.35 14.50
C GLU A 102 2.49 -11.80 15.73
N ALA A 103 3.65 -12.44 15.51
CA ALA A 103 4.55 -12.85 16.57
C ALA A 103 5.21 -11.65 17.27
N LEU A 104 5.59 -10.60 16.52
CA LEU A 104 6.13 -9.37 17.09
C LEU A 104 5.10 -8.63 17.94
N THR A 105 3.85 -8.51 17.45
CA THR A 105 2.79 -7.81 18.20
C THR A 105 2.39 -8.56 19.48
N ALA A 106 2.42 -9.90 19.46
CA ALA A 106 2.12 -10.69 20.66
C ALA A 106 3.19 -10.54 21.75
N ALA A 107 4.44 -10.27 21.38
CA ALA A 107 5.54 -10.08 22.33
C ALA A 107 5.55 -8.69 22.98
N ASP A 108 4.93 -7.68 22.35
CA ASP A 108 4.80 -6.32 22.90
C ASP A 108 3.63 -6.19 23.89
N GLU A 109 2.73 -7.18 23.95
CA GLU A 109 1.58 -7.24 24.86
C GLU A 109 1.86 -7.98 26.18
N GLU A 110 3.02 -8.65 26.31
CA GLU A 110 3.53 -9.30 27.54
C GLU A 110 4.49 -8.40 28.35
#